data_AF-A0A9J5ZDN8-F1
#
_entry.id   AF-A0A9J5ZDN8-F1
#
_cell.length_a   1.000
_cell.length_b   1.000
_cell.length_c   1.000
_cell.angle_alpha   90.00
_cell.angle_beta   90.00
_cell.angle_gamma   90.00
#
_symmetry.space_group_name_H-M   'P 1'
#
loop_
_entity.id
_entity.type
_entity.pdbx_description
1 polymer ?
#
loop_
_entity_poly.entity_id
_entity_poly.type
_entity_poly.pdbx_seq_one_letter_code
_entity_poly.pdbx_strand_id
1 'polypeptide(L)'
;MIQEFEINVVQNLDMKSLRIEELKHQFHNFIVEPIALMKKRKLLYKKAFLARCQNLKLAETEVDLLGNQVEELLHLLKNIYIILDQNSTILSCHFQVFDILKLIKDELVGEVVCVSSS
;
A
#
# COMPACT_ATOMS: atom_id res chain seq x y z
N MET A 1 -8.78 -36.72 68.35
CA MET A 1 -7.40 -36.70 67.83
C MET A 1 -7.33 -37.12 66.36
N ILE A 2 -7.78 -38.32 65.96
CA ILE A 2 -7.76 -38.76 64.53
C ILE A 2 -8.73 -37.95 63.66
N GLN A 3 -9.97 -37.75 64.13
CA GLN A 3 -11.00 -37.00 63.39
C GLN A 3 -10.63 -35.54 63.12
N GLU A 4 -9.94 -34.89 64.06
CA GLU A 4 -9.49 -33.51 63.93
C GLU A 4 -8.33 -33.37 62.95
N PHE A 5 -7.46 -34.38 62.90
CA PHE A 5 -6.42 -34.48 61.87
C PHE A 5 -7.02 -34.66 60.48
N GLU A 6 -8.01 -35.55 60.32
CA GLU A 6 -8.71 -35.76 59.04
C GLU A 6 -9.38 -34.47 58.53
N ILE A 7 -10.09 -33.76 59.41
CA ILE A 7 -10.73 -32.47 59.07
C ILE A 7 -9.69 -31.46 58.58
N ASN A 8 -8.55 -31.34 59.26
CA ASN A 8 -7.48 -30.42 58.86
C ASN A 8 -6.90 -30.80 57.50
N VAL A 9 -6.66 -32.09 57.25
CA VAL A 9 -6.15 -32.58 55.95
C VAL A 9 -7.13 -32.25 54.82
N VAL A 10 -8.43 -32.50 55.02
CA VAL A 10 -9.46 -32.20 54.02
C VAL A 10 -9.51 -30.70 53.73
N GLN A 11 -9.57 -29.86 54.77
CA GLN A 11 -9.58 -28.40 54.60
C GLN A 11 -8.32 -27.89 53.89
N ASN A 12 -7.16 -28.48 54.17
CA ASN A 12 -5.91 -28.12 53.51
C ASN A 12 -5.93 -28.48 52.02
N LEU A 13 -6.47 -29.66 51.68
CA LEU A 13 -6.64 -30.10 50.30
C LEU A 13 -7.65 -29.21 49.56
N ASP A 14 -8.77 -28.85 50.19
CA ASP A 14 -9.77 -27.95 49.60
C ASP A 14 -9.18 -26.57 49.31
N MET A 15 -8.44 -26.00 50.26
CA MET A 15 -7.75 -24.72 50.06
C MET A 15 -6.73 -24.78 48.94
N LYS A 16 -5.97 -25.88 48.83
CA LYS A 16 -5.02 -26.08 47.71
C LYS A 16 -5.76 -26.23 46.38
N SER A 17 -6.88 -26.95 46.35
CA SER A 17 -7.72 -27.15 45.17
C SER A 17 -8.28 -25.82 44.65
N LEU A 18 -8.86 -25.01 45.54
CA LEU A 18 -9.31 -23.65 45.21
C LEU A 18 -8.18 -22.79 44.65
N ARG A 19 -6.99 -22.86 45.25
CA ARG A 19 -5.82 -22.11 44.78
C ARG A 19 -5.34 -22.54 43.40
N ILE A 20 -5.49 -23.83 43.05
CA ILE A 20 -5.16 -24.34 41.71
C ILE A 20 -6.17 -23.83 40.68
N GLU A 21 -7.46 -23.83 41.00
CA GLU A 21 -8.49 -23.35 40.06
C GLU A 21 -8.35 -21.84 39.82
N GLU A 22 -8.05 -21.06 40.86
CA GLU A 22 -7.69 -19.65 40.75
C GLU A 22 -6.49 -19.44 39.80
N LEU A 23 -5.41 -20.20 39.99
CA LEU A 23 -4.22 -20.11 39.14
C LEU A 23 -4.51 -20.50 37.69
N LYS A 24 -5.40 -21.48 37.46
CA LYS A 24 -5.83 -21.88 36.12
C LYS A 24 -6.61 -20.77 35.43
N HIS A 25 -7.50 -20.08 36.13
CA HIS A 25 -8.19 -18.90 35.61
C HIS A 25 -7.21 -17.77 35.30
N GLN A 26 -6.28 -17.49 36.21
CA GLN A 26 -5.25 -16.48 35.98
C GLN A 26 -4.38 -16.84 34.77
N PHE A 27 -3.94 -18.09 34.63
CA PHE A 27 -3.17 -18.54 33.48
C PHE A 27 -3.94 -18.36 32.16
N HIS A 28 -5.23 -18.69 32.16
CA HIS A 28 -6.08 -18.48 30.98
C HIS A 28 -6.12 -17.00 30.58
N ASN A 29 -6.38 -16.12 31.54
CA ASN A 29 -6.56 -14.69 31.30
C ASN A 29 -5.24 -13.98 30.96
N PHE A 30 -4.13 -14.35 31.61
CA PHE A 30 -2.84 -13.70 31.42
C PHE A 30 -2.02 -14.27 30.26
N ILE A 31 -2.26 -15.52 29.85
CA ILE A 31 -1.44 -16.18 28.83
C ILE A 31 -2.27 -16.62 27.63
N VAL A 32 -3.35 -17.38 27.84
CA VAL A 32 -4.10 -17.98 26.72
C VAL A 32 -4.82 -16.92 25.90
N GLU A 33 -5.59 -16.04 26.54
CA GLU A 33 -6.34 -14.99 25.85
C GLU A 33 -5.43 -13.98 25.13
N PRO A 34 -4.36 -13.43 25.74
CA PRO A 34 -3.47 -12.50 25.05
C PRO A 34 -2.76 -13.14 23.86
N ILE A 35 -2.33 -14.40 23.96
CA ILE A 35 -1.72 -15.12 22.83
C ILE A 35 -2.73 -15.29 21.69
N ALA A 36 -3.98 -15.65 21.99
CA ALA A 36 -5.04 -15.75 20.99
C ALA A 36 -5.30 -14.40 20.30
N LEU A 37 -5.37 -13.32 21.08
CA LEU A 37 -5.53 -11.95 20.58
C LEU A 37 -4.34 -11.55 19.69
N MET A 38 -3.11 -11.83 20.12
CA MET A 38 -1.89 -11.55 19.34
C MET A 38 -1.89 -12.30 18.01
N LYS A 39 -2.27 -13.60 18.00
CA LYS A 39 -2.40 -14.39 16.77
C LYS A 39 -3.44 -13.78 15.83
N LYS A 40 -4.61 -13.39 16.35
CA LYS A 40 -5.67 -12.73 15.57
C LYS A 40 -5.17 -11.42 14.97
N ARG A 41 -4.54 -10.55 15.76
CA ARG A 41 -3.95 -9.29 15.29
C ARG A 41 -2.89 -9.52 14.22
N LYS A 42 -1.97 -10.47 14.43
CA LYS A 42 -0.94 -10.84 13.45
C LYS A 42 -1.55 -11.26 12.12
N LEU A 43 -2.62 -12.06 12.14
CA LEU A 43 -3.31 -12.47 10.92
C LEU A 43 -3.97 -11.29 10.19
N LEU A 44 -4.65 -10.40 10.94
CA LEU A 44 -5.26 -9.19 10.38
C LEU A 44 -4.22 -8.28 9.73
N TYR A 45 -3.11 -8.01 10.42
CA TYR A 45 -2.02 -7.21 9.86
C TYR A 45 -1.41 -7.86 8.63
N LYS A 46 -1.17 -9.18 8.65
CA LYS A 46 -0.67 -9.90 7.48
C LYS A 46 -1.60 -9.75 6.28
N LYS A 47 -2.91 -9.92 6.48
CA LYS A 47 -3.91 -9.77 5.40
C LYS A 47 -3.93 -8.34 4.84
N ALA A 48 -3.98 -7.34 5.72
CA ALA A 48 -3.98 -5.93 5.32
C ALA A 48 -2.70 -5.54 4.58
N PHE A 49 -1.54 -6.02 5.06
CA PHE A 49 -0.26 -5.79 4.42
C PHE A 49 -0.22 -6.36 3.00
N LEU A 50 -0.62 -7.63 2.82
CA LEU A 50 -0.65 -8.26 1.49
C LEU A 50 -1.59 -7.51 0.53
N ALA A 51 -2.77 -7.11 0.99
CA ALA A 51 -3.69 -6.32 0.18
C ALA A 51 -3.08 -4.97 -0.24
N ARG A 52 -2.36 -4.30 0.68
CA ARG A 52 -1.67 -3.04 0.36
C ARG A 52 -0.55 -3.23 -0.65
N CYS A 53 0.23 -4.31 -0.54
CA CYS A 53 1.25 -4.64 -1.53
C CYS A 53 0.65 -4.90 -2.92
N GLN A 54 -0.47 -5.62 -2.99
CA GLN A 54 -1.17 -5.87 -4.25
C GLN A 54 -1.70 -4.57 -4.88
N ASN A 55 -2.37 -3.73 -4.08
CA ASN A 55 -2.88 -2.44 -4.56
C ASN A 55 -1.75 -1.54 -5.05
N LEU A 56 -0.62 -1.50 -4.32
CA LEU A 56 0.55 -0.73 -4.73
C LEU A 56 1.11 -1.25 -6.05
N LYS A 57 1.18 -2.57 -6.24
CA LYS A 57 1.69 -3.15 -7.49
C LYS A 57 0.80 -2.84 -8.68
N LEU A 58 -0.52 -2.85 -8.48
CA LEU A 58 -1.48 -2.45 -9.51
C LEU A 58 -1.31 -0.97 -9.87
N ALA A 59 -1.19 -0.09 -8.87
CA ALA A 59 -0.96 1.34 -9.11
C ALA A 59 0.36 1.60 -9.85
N GLU A 60 1.45 0.93 -9.48
CA GLU A 60 2.73 1.00 -10.19
C GLU A 60 2.57 0.57 -11.65
N THR A 61 1.90 -0.55 -11.90
CA THR A 61 1.69 -1.06 -13.27
C THR A 61 0.82 -0.12 -14.12
N GLU A 62 -0.18 0.52 -13.50
CA GLU A 62 -1.02 1.51 -14.18
C GLU A 62 -0.22 2.77 -14.53
N VAL A 63 0.61 3.26 -13.59
CA VAL A 63 1.50 4.41 -13.82
C VAL A 63 2.50 4.10 -14.93
N ASP A 64 3.10 2.91 -14.94
CA ASP A 64 4.03 2.49 -16.00
C ASP A 64 3.33 2.43 -17.37
N LEU A 65 2.12 1.86 -17.43
CA LEU A 65 1.34 1.78 -18.67
C LEU A 65 1.00 3.16 -19.21
N LEU A 66 0.50 4.06 -18.35
CA LEU A 66 0.16 5.42 -18.74
C LEU A 66 1.41 6.21 -19.13
N GLY A 67 2.52 6.02 -18.43
CA GLY A 67 3.81 6.60 -18.77
C GLY A 67 4.25 6.23 -20.19
N ASN A 68 4.18 4.94 -20.54
CA ASN A 68 4.51 4.48 -21.89
C ASN A 68 3.57 5.07 -22.96
N GLN A 69 2.27 5.13 -22.67
CA GLN A 69 1.30 5.71 -23.61
C GLN A 69 1.54 7.21 -23.83
N VAL A 70 1.87 7.95 -22.77
CA VAL A 70 2.21 9.38 -22.87
C VAL A 70 3.49 9.56 -23.68
N GLU A 71 4.52 8.75 -23.44
CA GLU A 71 5.78 8.79 -24.20
C GLU A 71 5.54 8.53 -25.71
N GLU A 72 4.75 7.52 -26.06
CA GLU A 72 4.39 7.23 -27.45
C GLU A 72 3.65 8.39 -28.12
N LEU A 73 2.69 8.99 -27.42
CA LEU A 73 1.94 10.15 -27.92
C LEU A 73 2.84 11.37 -28.07
N LEU A 74 3.76 11.60 -27.15
CA LEU A 74 4.72 12.70 -27.20
C LEU A 74 5.68 12.53 -28.38
N HIS A 75 6.16 11.31 -28.61
CA HIS A 75 6.99 10.97 -29.76
C HIS A 75 6.25 11.23 -31.09
N LEU A 76 4.99 10.81 -31.17
CA LEU A 76 4.13 11.08 -32.33
C LEU A 76 3.93 12.58 -32.54
N LEU A 77 3.63 13.32 -31.47
CA LEU A 77 3.41 14.77 -31.51
C LEU A 77 4.66 15.51 -31.98
N LYS A 78 5.84 15.10 -31.51
CA LYS A 78 7.14 15.62 -31.93
C LYS A 78 7.40 15.35 -33.41
N ASN A 79 7.09 14.16 -33.91
CA ASN A 79 7.22 13.84 -35.33
C ASN A 79 6.29 14.69 -36.19
N ILE A 80 5.05 14.91 -35.76
CA ILE A 80 4.11 15.82 -36.42
C ILE A 80 4.66 17.25 -36.44
N TYR A 81 5.14 17.75 -35.29
CA TYR A 81 5.74 19.08 -35.19
C TYR A 81 6.90 19.25 -36.17
N ILE A 82 7.83 18.29 -36.23
CA ILE A 82 9.00 18.34 -37.12
C ILE A 82 8.55 18.44 -38.59
N ILE A 83 7.58 17.62 -39.01
CA ILE A 83 7.09 17.63 -40.40
C ILE A 83 6.40 18.96 -40.71
N LEU A 84 5.57 19.48 -39.79
CA LEU A 84 4.87 20.75 -39.99
C LEU A 84 5.84 21.94 -40.01
N ASP A 85 6.84 21.96 -39.13
CA ASP A 85 7.86 23.00 -39.04
C ASP A 85 8.74 23.05 -40.31
N GLN A 86 9.09 21.89 -40.87
CA GLN A 86 9.78 21.79 -42.16
C GLN A 86 8.97 22.38 -43.33
N ASN A 87 7.64 22.35 -43.25
CA ASN A 87 6.72 22.91 -44.25
C ASN A 87 6.18 24.29 -43.85
N SER A 88 6.75 24.92 -42.81
CA SER A 88 6.25 26.16 -42.21
C SER A 88 6.13 27.32 -43.19
N THR A 89 7.01 27.43 -44.17
CA THR A 89 6.96 28.49 -45.20
C THR A 89 5.67 28.43 -46.02
N ILE A 90 5.20 27.23 -46.35
CA ILE A 90 3.97 27.00 -47.12
C ILE A 90 2.74 27.12 -46.20
N LEU A 91 2.86 26.64 -44.97
CA LEU A 91 1.77 26.63 -43.99
C LEU A 91 1.55 27.97 -43.28
N SER A 92 2.53 28.88 -43.32
CA SER A 92 2.47 30.22 -42.72
C SER A 92 1.37 31.11 -43.28
N CYS A 93 0.85 30.79 -44.47
CA CYS A 93 -0.31 31.46 -45.08
C CYS A 93 -1.64 31.17 -44.35
N HIS A 94 -1.66 30.18 -43.44
CA HIS A 94 -2.83 29.79 -42.66
C HIS A 94 -2.58 30.05 -41.17
N PHE A 95 -3.12 31.17 -40.65
CA PHE A 95 -2.89 31.61 -39.26
C PHE A 95 -3.22 30.53 -38.21
N GLN A 96 -4.27 29.74 -38.45
CA GLN A 96 -4.71 28.66 -37.55
C GLN A 96 -3.65 27.56 -37.40
N VAL A 97 -2.88 27.27 -38.46
CA VAL A 97 -1.82 26.25 -38.45
C VAL A 97 -0.61 26.75 -37.67
N PHE A 98 -0.30 28.05 -37.78
CA PHE A 98 0.78 28.67 -37.02
C PHE A 98 0.51 28.69 -35.50
N ASP A 99 -0.74 28.99 -35.10
CA ASP A 99 -1.13 28.96 -33.69
C ASP A 99 -1.04 27.54 -33.10
N ILE A 100 -1.47 26.52 -33.86
CA ILE A 100 -1.35 25.12 -33.45
C ILE A 100 0.13 24.71 -33.33
N LEU A 101 0.99 25.10 -34.27
CA LEU A 101 2.44 24.83 -34.20
C LEU A 101 3.08 25.42 -32.94
N LYS A 102 2.67 26.62 -32.54
CA LYS A 102 3.14 27.26 -31.31
C LYS A 102 2.69 26.50 -30.08
N LEU A 103 1.42 26.07 -30.01
CA LEU A 103 0.91 25.27 -28.90
C LEU A 103 1.64 23.93 -28.77
N ILE A 104 1.88 23.23 -29.89
CA ILE A 104 2.63 21.97 -29.89
C ILE A 104 4.06 22.20 -29.40
N LYS A 105 4.70 23.29 -29.84
CA LYS A 105 6.05 23.65 -29.40
C LYS A 105 6.09 23.89 -27.89
N ASP A 106 5.13 24.62 -27.34
CA ASP A 106 5.07 24.93 -25.90
C ASP A 106 4.88 23.65 -25.07
N GLU A 107 4.04 22.72 -25.53
CA GLU A 107 3.85 21.40 -24.90
C GLU A 107 5.13 20.54 -24.93
N LEU A 108 5.84 20.52 -26.07
CA LEU A 108 7.11 19.79 -26.22
C LEU A 108 8.26 20.41 -25.40
N VAL A 109 8.27 21.73 -25.19
CA VAL A 109 9.31 22.41 -24.39
C VAL A 109 9.09 22.18 -22.88
N GLY A 110 7.84 21.99 -22.44
CA GLY A 110 7.51 21.58 -21.07
C GLY A 110 8.22 20.29 -20.63
N GLU A 111 8.49 19.36 -21.55
CA GLU A 111 9.24 18.11 -21.35
C GLU A 111 10.67 18.34 -20.85
N VAL A 112 11.37 19.36 -21.37
CA VAL A 112 12.81 19.58 -21.15
C VAL A 112 13.12 20.04 -19.72
N VAL A 113 12.19 20.73 -19.07
CA VAL A 113 12.36 21.26 -17.71
C VAL A 113 12.16 20.16 -16.64
N CYS A 114 11.35 19.14 -16.93
CA CYS A 114 11.08 18.05 -16.00
C CYS A 114 12.20 16.98 -15.99
N VAL A 115 12.84 16.70 -17.13
CA VAL A 115 13.92 15.70 -17.24
C VAL A 115 15.25 16.19 -16.64
N SER A 116 15.46 17.51 -16.53
CA SER A 116 16.70 18.12 -16.02
C SER A 116 16.75 18.28 -14.49
N SER A 117 15.74 17.81 -13.76
CA SER A 117 15.60 17.99 -12.31
C SER A 117 15.67 16.68 -11.50
N SER A 118 16.28 15.62 -12.03
CA SER A 118 16.49 14.33 -11.33
C SER A 118 17.94 13.89 -11.33
#